data_AF-A0A8D0H939-F1
#
_entry.id   AF-A0A8D0H939-F1
#
_cell.length_a   1.000
_cell.length_b   1.000
_cell.length_c   1.000
_cell.angle_alpha   90.00
_cell.angle_beta   90.00
_cell.angle_gamma   90.00
#
_symmetry.space_group_name_H-M   'P 1'
#
loop_
_entity.id
_entity.type
_entity.pdbx_description
1 polymer ?
#
loop_
_entity_poly.entity_id
_entity_poly.type
_entity_poly.pdbx_seq_one_letter_code
_entity_poly.pdbx_strand_id
1 'polypeptide(L)' 'MILLEVNNQIIEMLMLKFEGAAARNKPEAVEVTFIPYFNGVLYHISNPNGNKTKVMVNISLKFYKKLQEHGADKLLK' A
#
# COMPACT_ATOMS: atom_id res chain seq x y z
N MET A 1 12.68 -17.87 8.90
CA MET A 1 13.76 -16.97 8.48
C MET A 1 14.30 -16.26 9.71
N ILE A 2 15.64 -16.17 9.87
CA ILE A 2 16.24 -15.55 11.07
C ILE A 2 16.18 -14.02 10.99
N LEU A 3 16.13 -13.46 9.78
CA LEU A 3 15.93 -12.03 9.50
C LEU A 3 14.48 -11.75 9.13
N LEU A 4 13.99 -10.57 9.51
CA LEU A 4 12.65 -10.11 9.14
C LEU A 4 12.63 -9.68 7.67
N GLU A 5 11.52 -10.01 7.00
CA GLU A 5 11.19 -9.46 5.69
C GLU A 5 10.94 -7.95 5.79
N VAL A 6 11.57 -7.19 4.90
CA VAL A 6 11.40 -5.73 4.81
C VAL A 6 10.19 -5.37 3.95
N ASN A 7 9.93 -6.15 2.90
CA ASN A 7 8.81 -5.94 1.98
C ASN A 7 7.51 -6.46 2.60
N ASN A 8 6.41 -5.80 2.29
CA ASN A 8 5.10 -6.22 2.74
C ASN A 8 4.44 -7.12 1.69
N GLN A 9 4.33 -8.42 1.99
CA GLN A 9 3.71 -9.40 1.08
C GLN A 9 2.27 -9.04 0.68
N ILE A 10 1.51 -8.33 1.52
CA ILE A 10 0.13 -7.91 1.19
C ILE A 10 0.14 -6.79 0.14
N ILE A 11 1.16 -5.92 0.13
CA ILE A 11 1.33 -4.91 -0.93
C ILE A 11 1.77 -5.56 -2.24
N GLU A 12 2.55 -6.64 -2.18
CA GLU A 12 2.96 -7.39 -3.37
C GLU A 12 1.77 -7.99 -4.15
N MET A 13 0.60 -8.17 -3.52
CA MET A 13 -0.66 -8.51 -4.21
C MET A 13 -1.03 -7.55 -5.35
N LEU A 14 -0.54 -6.30 -5.31
CA LEU A 14 -0.73 -5.33 -6.41
C LEU A 14 -0.14 -5.83 -7.74
N MET A 15 0.89 -6.68 -7.72
CA MET A 15 1.43 -7.33 -8.93
C MET A 15 0.35 -8.07 -9.71
N LEU A 16 -0.50 -8.82 -9.03
CA LEU A 16 -1.62 -9.55 -9.66
C LEU A 16 -2.62 -8.60 -10.34
N LYS A 17 -2.84 -7.41 -9.75
CA LYS A 17 -3.70 -6.39 -10.34
C LYS A 17 -3.07 -5.76 -11.58
N PHE A 18 -1.74 -5.55 -11.58
CA PHE A 18 -1.03 -5.04 -12.75
C PHE A 18 -0.99 -6.06 -13.89
N GLU A 19 -0.77 -7.34 -13.59
CA GLU A 19 -0.82 -8.42 -14.58
C GLU A 19 -2.23 -8.57 -15.18
N GLY A 20 -3.27 -8.53 -14.34
CA GLY A 20 -4.66 -8.55 -14.81
C GLY A 20 -5.00 -7.34 -15.70
N ALA A 21 -4.51 -6.15 -15.35
CA ALA A 21 -4.68 -4.95 -16.16
C ALA A 21 -3.93 -5.04 -17.51
N ALA A 22 -2.70 -5.57 -17.50
CA ALA A 22 -1.91 -5.79 -18.71
C ALA A 22 -2.59 -6.80 -19.66
N ALA A 23 -3.24 -7.83 -19.10
CA ALA A 23 -4.04 -8.80 -19.84
C ALA A 23 -5.40 -8.25 -20.33
N ARG A 24 -5.73 -6.99 -20.07
CA ARG A 24 -7.04 -6.35 -20.35
C ARG A 24 -8.24 -7.06 -19.69
N ASN A 25 -8.00 -7.69 -18.54
CA ASN A 25 -9.08 -8.27 -17.75
C ASN A 25 -9.98 -7.17 -17.16
N LYS A 26 -11.22 -7.54 -16.84
CA LYS A 26 -12.17 -6.61 -16.23
C LYS A 26 -11.63 -6.10 -14.88
N PRO A 27 -11.55 -4.78 -14.65
CA PRO A 27 -11.02 -4.25 -13.40
C PRO A 27 -11.88 -4.69 -12.20
N GLU A 28 -11.24 -5.32 -11.24
CA GLU A 28 -11.87 -5.78 -10.00
C GLU A 28 -11.81 -4.69 -8.93
N ALA A 29 -12.86 -4.63 -8.11
CA ALA A 29 -12.84 -3.77 -6.94
C ALA A 29 -11.86 -4.33 -5.90
N VAL A 30 -11.17 -3.44 -5.20
CA VAL A 30 -10.22 -3.74 -4.14
C VAL A 30 -10.51 -2.80 -2.98
N GLU A 31 -10.69 -3.39 -1.81
CA GLU A 31 -10.81 -2.70 -0.54
C GLU A 31 -10.17 -3.60 0.52
N VAL A 32 -8.96 -3.24 0.96
CA VAL A 32 -8.18 -4.02 1.89
C VAL A 32 -7.62 -3.09 2.94
N THR A 33 -7.99 -3.33 4.20
CA THR A 33 -7.41 -2.64 5.36
C THR A 33 -6.65 -3.67 6.18
N PHE A 34 -5.39 -3.40 6.49
CA PHE A 34 -4.60 -4.29 7.33
C PHE A 34 -3.64 -3.51 8.22
N ILE A 35 -3.46 -4.03 9.43
CA ILE A 35 -2.53 -3.50 10.42
C ILE A 35 -1.42 -4.55 10.57
N PRO A 36 -0.22 -4.35 10.00
CA PRO A 36 0.91 -5.20 10.33
C PRO A 36 1.18 -5.22 11.83
N TYR A 37 1.62 -6.39 12.32
CA TYR A 37 2.00 -6.60 13.71
C TYR A 37 3.12 -5.66 14.21
N PHE A 38 3.88 -5.01 13.31
CA PHE A 38 5.03 -4.17 13.64
C PHE A 38 4.68 -2.67 13.66
N ASN A 39 5.06 -1.98 14.74
CA ASN A 39 4.94 -0.52 14.95
C ASN A 39 3.53 0.10 14.82
N GLY A 40 2.48 -0.71 14.71
CA GLY A 40 1.11 -0.23 14.59
C GLY A 40 0.88 0.66 13.37
N VAL A 41 1.62 0.39 12.28
CA VAL A 41 1.38 1.02 10.97
C VAL A 41 0.07 0.47 10.42
N LEU A 42 -0.74 1.32 9.79
CA LEU A 42 -1.98 0.92 9.13
C LEU A 42 -1.84 1.12 7.62
N TYR A 43 -2.20 0.09 6.87
CA TYR A 43 -2.27 0.13 5.42
C TYR A 43 -3.73 0.04 4.98
N HIS A 44 -4.09 0.86 3.99
CA HIS A 44 -5.41 0.88 3.39
C HIS A 44 -5.28 0.98 1.87
N ILE A 45 -5.67 -0.09 1.18
CA ILE A 45 -5.69 -0.19 -0.28
C ILE A 45 -7.13 -0.11 -0.74
N SER A 46 -7.46 0.86 -1.58
CA SER A 46 -8.83 1.00 -2.10
C SER A 46 -8.89 1.55 -3.52
N ASN A 47 -10.05 1.45 -4.15
CA ASN A 47 -10.35 2.19 -5.38
C ASN A 47 -10.92 3.57 -5.05
N PRO A 48 -10.21 4.67 -5.37
CA PRO A 48 -10.72 6.01 -5.09
C PRO A 48 -11.98 6.29 -5.92
N ASN A 49 -12.99 6.89 -5.29
CA ASN A 49 -14.27 7.24 -5.90
C ASN A 49 -15.00 6.05 -6.58
N GLY A 50 -14.74 4.81 -6.14
CA GLY A 50 -15.29 3.60 -6.76
C GLY A 50 -14.74 3.29 -8.15
N ASN A 51 -13.69 4.01 -8.60
CA ASN A 51 -13.09 3.79 -9.90
C ASN A 51 -12.15 2.58 -9.86
N LYS A 52 -12.64 1.43 -10.35
CA LYS A 52 -11.91 0.15 -10.39
C LYS A 52 -10.62 0.17 -11.23
N THR A 53 -10.44 1.18 -12.08
CA THR A 53 -9.19 1.35 -12.87
C THR A 53 -8.06 2.01 -12.08
N LYS A 54 -8.38 2.62 -10.93
CA LYS A 54 -7.40 3.29 -10.07
C LYS A 54 -7.26 2.51 -8.78
N VAL A 55 -6.02 2.32 -8.33
CA VAL A 55 -5.72 1.75 -7.02
C VAL A 55 -4.99 2.81 -6.21
N MET A 56 -5.49 3.08 -5.01
CA MET A 56 -4.91 4.00 -4.05
C MET A 56 -4.37 3.18 -2.88
N VAL A 57 -3.10 3.43 -2.52
CA VAL A 57 -2.43 2.80 -1.38
C VAL A 57 -2.13 3.88 -0.37
N ASN A 58 -2.79 3.81 0.78
CA ASN A 58 -2.60 4.73 1.89
C ASN A 58 -1.83 4.04 3.02
N ILE A 59 -0.87 4.76 3.60
CA ILE A 59 -0.08 4.30 4.73
C ILE A 59 -0.24 5.33 5.84
N SER A 60 -0.61 4.86 7.03
CA SER A 60 -0.75 5.71 8.22
C SER A 60 0.24 5.26 9.29
N LEU A 61 1.11 6.19 9.70
CA LEU A 61 2.08 6.00 10.77
C LEU A 61 1.82 7.03 11.88
N LYS A 62 1.72 6.56 13.13
CA LYS A 62 1.49 7.43 14.30
C LYS A 62 2.55 8.53 14.46
N PHE A 63 3.75 8.31 13.95
CA PHE A 63 4.91 9.20 14.06
C PHE A 63 5.33 9.83 12.73
N TYR A 64 4.47 9.83 11.70
CA TYR A 64 4.80 10.39 10.38
C TYR A 64 5.31 11.85 10.47
N LYS A 65 4.70 12.68 11.32
CA LYS A 65 5.13 14.08 11.54
C LYS A 65 6.60 14.19 11.95
N LYS A 66 7.08 13.30 12.83
CA LYS A 66 8.49 13.28 13.25
C LYS A 66 9.40 12.89 12.10
N LEU A 67 8.99 11.97 11.23
CA LEU A 67 9.76 11.61 10.04
C LEU A 67 9.78 12.77 9.03
N GLN A 68 8.66 13.48 8.89
CA GLN A 68 8.52 14.64 8.02
C GLN A 68 9.51 15.75 8.39
N GLU A 69 9.69 16.01 9.70
CA GLU A 69 10.70 16.95 10.22
C GLU A 69 12.14 16.60 9.80
N HIS A 70 12.42 15.30 9.59
CA HIS A 70 13.72 14.80 9.15
C HIS A 70 13.79 14.60 7.62
N GLY A 71 12.85 15.15 6.87
CA GLY A 71 12.88 15.17 5.40
C GLY A 71 12.26 13.95 4.72
N ALA A 72 11.38 13.19 5.39
CA ALA A 72 10.68 12.07 4.76
C ALA A 72 9.94 12.45 3.47
N ASP A 73 9.31 13.63 3.43
CA ASP A 73 8.62 14.11 2.22
C ASP A 73 9.56 14.33 1.03
N LYS A 74 10.84 14.68 1.28
CA LYS A 74 11.83 14.83 0.21
C LYS A 74 12.30 13.49 -0.34
N LEU A 75 12.31 12.45 0.50
CA LEU A 75 12.70 11.10 0.10
C LEU A 75 11.58 10.39 -0.68
N LEU A 76 10.32 10.67 -0.35
CA LEU A 76 9.15 10.04 -0.97
C LEU A 76 8.76 10.66 -2.33
N LYS A 77 9.37 11.77 -2.72
CA LYS A 77 9.03 12.55 -3.91
C LYS A 77 9.90 12.17 -5.10
#